data_AF-A0A834Z2H3-F1
#
_entry.id   AF-A0A834Z2H3-F1
#
_cell.length_a   1.000
_cell.length_b   1.000
_cell.length_c   1.000
_cell.angle_alpha   90.00
_cell.angle_beta   90.00
_cell.angle_gamma   90.00
#
_symmetry.space_group_name_H-M   'P 1'
#
loop_
_entity.id
_entity.type
_entity.pdbx_description
1 polymer ?
#
loop_
_entity_poly.entity_id
_entity_poly.type
_entity_poly.pdbx_seq_one_letter_code
_entity_poly.pdbx_strand_id
1 'polypeptide(L)'
;MSLRKTCLISFFFFFFFLIPSLIQLTNADPRVEIVYKECRKDHAQNMSQYLESYSKVVNDIQEQMQRNKFGFAAAGESPNRLYVLSQCLDDLSNEECATCFTDIRTVFPGCFPSTGGRVYLDGCFIRGENYSFYREALSPLDYKICSDVQDDSKSFNNLARSLISELIKRVPKNNNYADGHENSLNESVCAMANCLRTLDENSCSSCLKNAAKSALACLPSTEGRVLNAGCFLRYADYGFVNNPKIHAVQDAVFSFAVYVIVAIVVCLMAIAVGIFVGRIVYERLNRQQQSNLSALDIDSSLFKRSLNFNYSTLEKATEYFSEANKLGQGGYGEVFKGTLADGREIAVKRLFIRGENHTQDVYNEMDVISRAEHKNLVRLLGCSITSRASLLVYEFLVNKSLDCTLFGKLSKLK
;
A
#
# COMPACT_ATOMS: atom_id res chain seq x y z
N MET A 1 -22.62 19.55 5.60
CA MET A 1 -22.38 18.09 5.71
C MET A 1 -21.93 17.42 4.40
N SER A 2 -21.79 18.15 3.28
CA SER A 2 -21.44 17.59 1.96
C SER A 2 -19.92 17.50 1.68
N LEU A 3 -19.08 18.36 2.25
CA LEU A 3 -17.64 18.41 1.93
C LEU A 3 -16.79 17.28 2.54
N ARG A 4 -17.28 16.56 3.56
CA ARG A 4 -16.52 15.47 4.21
C ARG A 4 -16.65 14.11 3.50
N LYS A 5 -17.67 13.92 2.67
CA LYS A 5 -17.92 12.65 1.96
C LYS A 5 -17.07 12.51 0.68
N THR A 6 -16.78 13.63 0.01
CA THR A 6 -15.96 13.66 -1.21
C THR A 6 -14.48 13.36 -0.96
N CYS A 7 -13.96 13.72 0.22
CA CYS A 7 -12.54 13.51 0.54
C CYS A 7 -12.18 12.01 0.76
N LEU A 8 -13.13 11.19 1.22
CA LEU A 8 -12.89 9.76 1.50
C LEU A 8 -12.89 8.90 0.24
N ILE A 9 -13.78 9.19 -0.72
CA ILE A 9 -13.85 8.47 -2.00
C ILE A 9 -12.58 8.74 -2.82
N SER A 10 -12.07 9.97 -2.77
CA SER A 10 -10.80 10.34 -3.41
C SER A 10 -9.59 9.59 -2.84
N PHE A 11 -9.58 9.30 -1.53
CA PHE A 11 -8.46 8.60 -0.88
C PHE A 11 -8.43 7.10 -1.20
N PHE A 12 -9.62 6.49 -1.30
CA PHE A 12 -9.76 5.08 -1.67
C PHE A 12 -9.37 4.83 -3.14
N PHE A 13 -9.74 5.75 -4.04
CA PHE A 13 -9.32 5.71 -5.45
C PHE A 13 -7.81 5.91 -5.61
N PHE A 14 -7.20 6.80 -4.82
CA PHE A 14 -5.75 7.05 -4.91
C PHE A 14 -4.91 5.82 -4.52
N PHE A 15 -5.33 5.06 -3.50
CA PHE A 15 -4.63 3.84 -3.09
C PHE A 15 -4.87 2.66 -4.06
N PHE A 16 -6.05 2.54 -4.66
CA PHE A 16 -6.34 1.49 -5.64
C PHE A 16 -5.54 1.67 -6.94
N PHE A 17 -5.20 2.91 -7.30
CA PHE A 17 -4.34 3.23 -8.45
C PHE A 17 -2.83 3.18 -8.15
N LEU A 18 -2.42 3.22 -6.88
CA LEU A 18 -1.00 3.07 -6.49
C LEU A 18 -0.53 1.61 -6.43
N ILE A 19 -1.43 0.66 -6.16
CA ILE A 19 -1.09 -0.78 -6.10
C ILE A 19 -0.58 -1.32 -7.45
N PRO A 20 -1.16 -0.96 -8.61
CA PRO A 20 -0.59 -1.31 -9.92
C PRO A 20 0.77 -0.66 -10.20
N SER A 21 1.03 0.53 -9.64
CA SER A 21 2.30 1.26 -9.88
C SER A 21 3.50 0.74 -9.08
N LEU A 22 3.26 -0.12 -8.07
CA LEU A 22 4.30 -0.80 -7.29
C LEU A 22 4.66 -2.18 -7.85
N ILE A 23 3.91 -2.68 -8.85
CA ILE A 23 4.36 -3.79 -9.69
C ILE A 23 5.26 -3.16 -10.74
N GLN A 24 6.50 -2.82 -10.36
CA GLN A 24 7.53 -2.81 -11.37
C GLN A 24 7.62 -4.25 -11.87
N LEU A 25 7.15 -4.49 -13.10
CA LEU A 25 7.59 -5.66 -13.84
C LEU A 25 9.11 -5.64 -13.72
N THR A 26 9.66 -6.74 -13.24
CA THR A 26 11.06 -7.05 -13.51
C THR A 26 11.20 -6.88 -15.02
N ASN A 27 11.89 -5.82 -15.45
CA ASN A 27 12.10 -5.61 -16.86
C ASN A 27 13.04 -6.72 -17.30
N ALA A 28 12.45 -7.81 -17.80
CA ALA A 28 13.15 -8.78 -18.62
C ALA A 28 13.90 -7.98 -19.70
N ASP A 29 15.20 -8.18 -19.81
CA ASP A 29 16.02 -7.52 -20.81
C ASP A 29 16.28 -8.52 -21.93
N PRO A 30 15.45 -8.51 -23.00
CA PRO A 30 15.65 -9.40 -24.14
C PRO A 30 16.89 -9.00 -24.96
N ARG A 31 17.56 -7.89 -24.62
CA ARG A 31 18.81 -7.42 -25.25
C ARG A 31 18.70 -7.29 -26.77
N VAL A 32 17.76 -6.45 -27.21
CA VAL A 32 17.35 -6.33 -28.61
C VAL A 32 18.08 -5.23 -29.40
N GLU A 33 19.09 -4.61 -28.80
CA GLU A 33 19.94 -3.64 -29.48
C GLU A 33 20.73 -4.29 -30.62
N ILE A 34 20.78 -3.63 -31.78
CA ILE A 34 21.52 -4.13 -32.95
C ILE A 34 23.01 -3.87 -32.74
N VAL A 35 23.79 -4.94 -32.60
CA VAL A 35 25.25 -4.89 -32.48
C VAL A 35 25.91 -4.75 -33.84
N TYR A 36 25.48 -5.59 -34.78
CA TYR A 36 26.13 -5.69 -36.09
C TYR A 36 25.19 -6.30 -37.11
N LYS A 37 25.24 -5.79 -38.33
CA LYS A 37 24.49 -6.31 -39.48
C LYS A 37 25.39 -6.25 -40.71
N GLU A 38 25.53 -7.40 -41.37
CA GLU A 38 26.27 -7.55 -42.62
C GLU A 38 25.43 -8.35 -43.62
N CYS A 39 25.22 -7.80 -44.81
CA CYS A 39 24.49 -8.47 -45.88
C CYS A 39 25.45 -8.89 -46.99
N ARG A 40 25.16 -10.00 -47.68
CA ARG A 40 25.96 -10.43 -48.84
C ARG A 40 25.92 -9.38 -49.95
N LYS A 41 27.01 -9.28 -50.71
CA LYS A 41 27.08 -8.41 -51.90
C LYS A 41 26.36 -9.02 -53.10
N ASP A 42 26.27 -10.34 -53.15
CA ASP A 42 25.54 -11.04 -54.22
C ASP A 42 24.04 -10.89 -54.01
N HIS A 43 23.32 -10.68 -55.11
CA HIS A 43 21.87 -10.49 -55.11
C HIS A 43 21.14 -11.74 -55.59
N ALA A 44 20.02 -12.03 -54.94
CA ALA A 44 19.09 -13.07 -55.36
C ALA A 44 18.42 -12.67 -56.68
N GLN A 45 18.14 -13.66 -57.52
CA GLN A 45 17.47 -13.44 -58.81
C GLN A 45 15.99 -13.05 -58.62
N ASN A 46 15.33 -13.63 -57.61
CA ASN A 46 13.92 -13.37 -57.32
C ASN A 46 13.72 -13.04 -55.84
N MET A 47 13.57 -11.75 -55.56
CA MET A 47 13.38 -11.23 -54.19
C MET A 47 12.09 -11.76 -53.54
N SER A 48 11.00 -11.88 -54.29
CA SER A 48 9.70 -12.33 -53.76
C SER A 48 9.78 -13.77 -53.25
N GLN A 49 10.44 -14.66 -54.01
CA GLN A 49 10.65 -16.06 -53.58
C GLN A 49 11.56 -16.16 -52.36
N TYR A 50 12.57 -15.28 -52.24
CA TYR A 50 13.44 -15.24 -51.06
C TYR A 50 12.68 -14.77 -49.81
N LEU A 51 11.82 -13.76 -49.93
CA LEU A 51 10.96 -13.30 -48.84
C LEU A 51 9.98 -14.38 -48.40
N GLU A 52 9.38 -15.10 -49.35
CA GLU A 52 8.48 -16.23 -49.07
C GLU A 52 9.23 -17.38 -48.36
N SER A 53 10.41 -17.74 -48.87
CA SER A 53 11.27 -18.76 -48.26
C SER A 53 11.69 -18.36 -46.85
N TYR A 54 12.06 -17.09 -46.65
CA TYR A 54 12.37 -16.55 -45.33
C TYR A 54 11.18 -16.64 -44.37
N SER A 55 10.01 -16.19 -44.80
CA SER A 55 8.77 -16.24 -44.00
C SER A 55 8.45 -17.67 -43.56
N LYS A 56 8.57 -18.64 -44.48
CA LYS A 56 8.39 -20.05 -44.16
C LYS A 56 9.39 -20.53 -43.10
N VAL A 57 10.68 -20.24 -43.29
CA VAL A 57 11.72 -20.68 -42.36
C VAL A 57 11.55 -20.07 -40.96
N VAL A 58 11.29 -18.77 -40.84
CA VAL A 58 11.13 -18.13 -39.51
C VAL A 58 9.89 -18.63 -38.78
N ASN A 59 8.82 -18.96 -39.50
CA ASN A 59 7.64 -19.60 -38.92
C ASN A 59 7.95 -21.02 -38.45
N ASP A 60 8.68 -21.81 -39.26
CA ASP A 60 9.06 -23.19 -38.94
C ASP A 60 9.95 -23.29 -37.68
N ILE A 61 10.81 -22.28 -37.43
CA ILE A 61 11.71 -22.28 -36.26
C ILE A 61 11.14 -21.54 -35.04
N GLN A 62 9.98 -20.88 -35.13
CA GLN A 62 9.40 -20.08 -34.04
C GLN A 62 9.23 -20.90 -32.73
N GLU A 63 8.64 -22.10 -32.81
CA GLU A 63 8.49 -22.97 -31.63
C GLU A 63 9.84 -23.49 -31.10
N GLN A 64 10.79 -23.73 -32.01
CA GLN A 64 12.14 -24.19 -31.63
C GLN A 64 12.88 -23.09 -30.87
N MET A 65 12.75 -21.83 -31.28
CA MET A 65 13.32 -20.69 -30.58
C MET A 65 12.74 -20.56 -29.15
N GLN A 66 11.44 -20.75 -28.98
CA GLN A 66 10.80 -20.67 -27.65
C GLN A 66 11.22 -21.81 -26.72
N ARG A 67 11.36 -23.03 -27.24
CA ARG A 67 11.66 -24.22 -26.41
C ARG A 67 13.15 -24.45 -26.19
N ASN A 68 13.94 -24.25 -27.24
CA ASN A 68 15.34 -24.66 -27.30
C ASN A 68 16.31 -23.47 -27.34
N LYS A 69 15.80 -22.23 -27.42
CA LYS A 69 16.58 -21.00 -27.65
C LYS A 69 17.39 -21.02 -28.95
N PHE A 70 17.01 -21.89 -29.87
CA PHE A 70 17.75 -22.22 -31.08
C PHE A 70 16.84 -22.89 -32.10
N GLY A 71 17.03 -22.57 -33.38
CA GLY A 71 16.35 -23.24 -34.47
C GLY A 71 17.00 -22.96 -35.81
N PHE A 72 16.91 -23.94 -36.72
CA PHE A 72 17.34 -23.79 -38.09
C PHE A 72 16.42 -24.55 -39.03
N ALA A 73 16.19 -24.01 -40.22
CA ALA A 73 15.45 -24.67 -41.28
C ALA A 73 15.83 -24.07 -42.64
N ALA A 74 15.42 -24.74 -43.71
CA ALA A 74 15.65 -24.26 -45.06
C ALA A 74 14.39 -24.40 -45.90
N ALA A 75 14.11 -23.40 -46.73
CA ALA A 75 12.98 -23.38 -47.64
C ALA A 75 13.38 -22.85 -49.03
N GLY A 76 12.51 -23.09 -50.00
CA GLY A 76 12.74 -22.72 -51.40
C GLY A 76 13.45 -23.79 -52.21
N GLU A 77 13.52 -23.56 -53.51
CA GLU A 77 14.16 -24.44 -54.49
C GLU A 77 15.44 -23.81 -55.03
N SER A 78 16.38 -24.63 -55.47
CA SER A 78 17.61 -24.15 -56.10
C SER A 78 17.26 -23.34 -57.37
N PRO A 79 17.87 -22.16 -57.62
CA PRO A 79 19.00 -21.54 -56.90
C PRO A 79 18.60 -20.62 -55.73
N ASN A 80 17.30 -20.46 -55.44
CA ASN A 80 16.76 -19.54 -54.44
C ASN A 80 16.51 -20.17 -53.06
N ARG A 81 17.12 -21.33 -52.79
CA ARG A 81 16.98 -22.01 -51.50
C ARG A 81 17.70 -21.22 -50.42
N LEU A 82 16.98 -20.86 -49.36
CA LEU A 82 17.49 -20.11 -48.22
C LEU A 82 17.63 -21.04 -47.01
N TYR A 83 18.82 -21.08 -46.43
CA TYR A 83 19.12 -21.73 -45.16
C TYR A 83 19.15 -20.64 -44.10
N VAL A 84 18.42 -20.78 -43.00
CA VAL A 84 18.43 -19.81 -41.90
C VAL A 84 18.61 -20.52 -40.58
N LEU A 85 19.38 -19.90 -39.71
CA LEU A 85 19.60 -20.31 -38.34
C LEU A 85 19.47 -19.10 -37.43
N SER A 86 18.81 -19.26 -36.29
CA SER A 86 18.82 -18.29 -35.21
C SER A 86 19.12 -18.96 -33.88
N GLN A 87 19.78 -18.24 -32.99
CA GLN A 87 20.11 -18.69 -31.65
C GLN A 87 20.13 -17.50 -30.69
N CYS A 88 19.55 -17.69 -29.51
CA CYS A 88 19.70 -16.76 -28.40
C CYS A 88 20.94 -17.09 -27.58
N LEU A 89 21.44 -16.12 -26.83
CA LEU A 89 22.38 -16.39 -25.76
C LEU A 89 21.70 -17.21 -24.66
N ASP A 90 22.44 -18.12 -24.05
CA ASP A 90 21.88 -19.15 -23.18
C ASP A 90 21.45 -18.62 -21.81
N ASP A 91 21.95 -17.45 -21.39
CA ASP A 91 21.56 -16.74 -20.17
C ASP A 91 20.17 -16.09 -20.24
N LEU A 92 19.63 -15.85 -21.44
CA LEU A 92 18.26 -15.35 -21.59
C LEU A 92 17.24 -16.39 -21.14
N SER A 93 16.15 -15.97 -20.48
CA SER A 93 14.97 -16.81 -20.28
C SER A 93 14.31 -17.19 -21.62
N ASN A 94 13.41 -18.17 -21.60
CA ASN A 94 12.68 -18.57 -22.82
C ASN A 94 11.79 -17.43 -23.35
N GLU A 95 11.26 -16.58 -22.46
CA GLU A 95 10.46 -15.41 -22.82
C GLU A 95 11.32 -14.31 -23.44
N GLU A 96 12.46 -13.98 -22.81
CA GLU A 96 13.44 -13.03 -23.37
C GLU A 96 13.95 -13.48 -24.74
N CYS A 97 14.25 -14.78 -24.90
CA CYS A 97 14.66 -15.32 -26.19
C CYS A 97 13.55 -15.23 -27.25
N ALA A 98 12.29 -15.50 -26.87
CA ALA A 98 11.15 -15.36 -27.79
C ALA A 98 10.98 -13.91 -28.27
N THR A 99 11.18 -12.94 -27.38
CA THR A 99 11.15 -11.50 -27.69
C THR A 99 12.33 -11.12 -28.59
N CYS A 100 13.55 -11.54 -28.27
CA CYS A 100 14.72 -11.28 -29.10
C CYS A 100 14.56 -11.85 -30.52
N PHE A 101 14.04 -13.08 -30.64
CA PHE A 101 13.75 -13.67 -31.94
C PHE A 101 12.66 -12.91 -32.71
N THR A 102 11.65 -12.40 -32.01
CA THR A 102 10.57 -11.61 -32.62
C THR A 102 11.09 -10.29 -33.20
N ASP A 103 12.09 -9.68 -32.56
CA ASP A 103 12.70 -8.45 -33.06
C ASP A 103 13.67 -8.75 -34.20
N ILE A 104 14.58 -9.71 -34.02
CA ILE A 104 15.62 -10.00 -35.02
C ILE A 104 15.04 -10.48 -36.36
N ARG A 105 13.89 -11.18 -36.34
CA ARG A 105 13.20 -11.61 -37.56
C ARG A 105 12.62 -10.44 -38.38
N THR A 106 12.46 -9.26 -37.77
CA THR A 106 12.04 -8.04 -38.48
C THR A 106 13.21 -7.25 -39.05
N VAL A 107 14.40 -7.40 -38.47
CA VAL A 107 15.63 -6.72 -38.91
C VAL A 107 16.26 -7.40 -40.13
N PHE A 108 16.28 -8.74 -40.14
CA PHE A 108 16.91 -9.53 -41.20
C PHE A 108 16.35 -9.29 -42.61
N PRO A 109 15.02 -9.13 -42.83
CA PRO A 109 14.48 -8.80 -44.14
C PRO A 109 15.10 -7.57 -44.81
N GLY A 110 15.65 -6.64 -44.03
CA GLY A 110 16.41 -5.51 -44.55
C GLY A 110 17.76 -5.88 -45.18
N CYS A 111 18.13 -7.16 -45.30
CA CYS A 111 19.22 -7.62 -46.15
C CYS A 111 18.77 -8.00 -47.57
N PHE A 112 17.48 -8.22 -47.82
CA PHE A 112 17.04 -8.52 -49.18
C PHE A 112 17.19 -7.28 -50.07
N PRO A 113 17.61 -7.44 -51.34
CA PRO A 113 17.66 -8.67 -52.13
C PRO A 113 19.00 -9.44 -52.07
N SER A 114 19.87 -9.21 -51.08
CA SER A 114 21.08 -10.03 -50.92
C SER A 114 20.77 -11.51 -50.73
N THR A 115 21.63 -12.39 -51.25
CA THR A 115 21.49 -13.86 -51.15
C THR A 115 21.62 -14.40 -49.72
N GLY A 116 22.06 -13.56 -48.79
CA GLY A 116 22.25 -13.89 -47.40
C GLY A 116 22.69 -12.70 -46.56
N GLY A 117 22.94 -12.94 -45.29
CA GLY A 117 23.41 -11.97 -44.32
C GLY A 117 23.49 -12.53 -42.91
N ARG A 118 23.99 -11.70 -42.00
CA ARG A 118 24.07 -11.97 -40.57
C ARG A 118 23.62 -10.73 -39.81
N VAL A 119 22.81 -10.93 -38.79
CA VAL A 119 22.42 -9.89 -37.84
C VAL A 119 22.70 -10.41 -36.45
N TYR A 120 23.32 -9.56 -35.63
CA TYR A 120 23.62 -9.80 -34.24
C TYR A 120 22.91 -8.72 -33.42
N LEU A 121 22.00 -9.15 -32.55
CA LEU A 121 21.52 -8.35 -31.43
C LEU A 121 22.35 -8.69 -30.18
N ASP A 122 22.26 -7.88 -29.12
CA ASP A 122 22.96 -8.19 -27.86
C ASP A 122 22.54 -9.55 -27.28
N GLY A 123 21.29 -9.98 -27.49
CA GLY A 123 20.70 -11.18 -26.90
C GLY A 123 20.58 -12.40 -27.84
N CYS A 124 20.62 -12.20 -29.15
CA CYS A 124 20.44 -13.28 -30.13
C CYS A 124 21.04 -12.93 -31.48
N PHE A 125 21.25 -13.92 -32.33
CA PHE A 125 21.71 -13.72 -33.70
C PHE A 125 20.88 -14.52 -34.69
N ILE A 126 20.90 -14.08 -35.94
CA ILE A 126 20.29 -14.77 -37.08
C ILE A 126 21.24 -14.69 -38.27
N ARG A 127 21.41 -15.82 -38.95
CA ARG A 127 22.19 -15.92 -40.18
C ARG A 127 21.34 -16.61 -41.22
N GLY A 128 21.32 -16.06 -42.43
CA GLY A 128 20.70 -16.68 -43.59
C GLY A 128 21.65 -16.67 -44.76
N GLU A 129 21.72 -17.77 -45.52
CA GLU A 129 22.58 -17.89 -46.71
C GLU A 129 21.91 -18.79 -47.75
N ASN A 130 22.39 -18.74 -48.99
CA ASN A 130 21.96 -19.60 -50.09
C ASN A 130 22.64 -20.99 -50.11
N TYR A 131 23.34 -21.35 -49.04
CA TYR A 131 24.04 -22.62 -48.90
C TYR A 131 23.99 -23.12 -47.45
N SER A 132 24.21 -24.41 -47.24
CA SER A 132 24.13 -25.04 -45.92
C SER A 132 25.36 -24.73 -45.04
N PHE A 133 25.33 -23.60 -44.32
CA PHE A 133 26.42 -23.13 -43.45
C PHE A 133 26.40 -23.69 -42.01
N TYR A 134 25.45 -24.55 -41.64
CA TYR A 134 25.19 -24.89 -40.24
C TYR A 134 26.38 -25.46 -39.45
N ARG A 135 27.44 -25.94 -40.11
CA ARG A 135 28.64 -26.48 -39.45
C ARG A 135 29.88 -25.59 -39.61
N GLU A 136 29.73 -24.37 -40.10
CA GLU A 136 30.85 -23.43 -40.25
C GLU A 136 31.24 -22.83 -38.90
N ALA A 137 32.45 -23.16 -38.44
CA ALA A 137 33.03 -22.55 -37.25
C ALA A 137 33.54 -21.12 -37.52
N LEU A 138 34.16 -20.89 -38.67
CA LEU A 138 34.82 -19.64 -39.05
C LEU A 138 34.42 -19.22 -40.46
N SER A 139 34.61 -17.94 -40.75
CA SER A 139 34.27 -17.36 -42.04
C SER A 139 35.10 -16.10 -42.33
N PRO A 140 35.30 -15.73 -43.61
CA PRO A 140 35.96 -14.48 -43.98
C PRO A 140 35.23 -13.21 -43.48
N LEU A 141 33.93 -13.33 -43.20
CA LEU A 141 33.08 -12.26 -42.62
C LEU A 141 33.11 -12.19 -41.08
N ASP A 142 33.99 -12.95 -40.43
CA ASP A 142 34.13 -12.91 -38.98
C ASP A 142 34.64 -11.52 -38.54
N TYR A 143 34.00 -10.94 -37.54
CA TYR A 143 34.19 -9.54 -37.18
C TYR A 143 34.47 -9.37 -35.68
N LYS A 144 35.20 -8.31 -35.32
CA LYS A 144 35.39 -7.91 -33.93
C LYS A 144 35.09 -6.43 -33.75
N ILE A 145 34.55 -6.09 -32.58
CA ILE A 145 34.25 -4.73 -32.16
C ILE A 145 35.01 -4.52 -30.85
N CYS A 146 35.83 -3.48 -30.80
CA CYS A 146 36.53 -3.06 -29.59
C CYS A 146 35.94 -1.70 -29.17
N SER A 147 35.74 -1.49 -27.87
CA SER A 147 35.32 -0.18 -27.33
C SER A 147 36.40 0.88 -27.52
N ASP A 148 36.00 2.14 -27.71
CA ASP A 148 36.91 3.27 -27.75
C ASP A 148 37.50 3.61 -26.37
N VAL A 149 36.83 3.17 -25.29
CA VAL A 149 37.28 3.38 -23.92
C VAL A 149 38.35 2.36 -23.58
N GLN A 150 39.53 2.83 -23.19
CA GLN A 150 40.67 2.00 -22.84
C GLN A 150 40.89 1.98 -21.33
N ASP A 151 41.26 0.80 -20.82
CA ASP A 151 41.83 0.63 -19.49
C ASP A 151 43.24 0.05 -19.61
N ASP A 152 44.22 0.94 -19.45
CA ASP A 152 45.64 0.61 -19.44
C ASP A 152 46.09 -0.12 -18.16
N SER A 153 45.18 -0.36 -17.22
CA SER A 153 45.47 -1.15 -16.04
C SER A 153 45.98 -2.54 -16.46
N LYS A 154 47.17 -2.88 -15.98
CA LYS A 154 47.71 -4.24 -16.19
C LYS A 154 46.84 -5.28 -15.49
N SER A 155 46.09 -4.88 -14.46
CA SER A 155 45.20 -5.75 -13.69
C SER A 155 43.99 -6.18 -14.53
N PHE A 156 43.21 -5.25 -15.11
CA PHE A 156 42.08 -5.57 -16.00
C PHE A 156 42.50 -6.48 -17.15
N ASN A 157 43.59 -6.11 -17.84
CA ASN A 157 44.11 -6.87 -18.97
C ASN A 157 44.51 -8.32 -18.60
N ASN A 158 45.00 -8.54 -17.38
CA ASN A 158 45.35 -9.87 -16.89
C ASN A 158 44.12 -10.66 -16.46
N LEU A 159 43.15 -10.02 -15.80
CA LEU A 159 41.86 -10.62 -15.46
C LEU A 159 41.10 -11.06 -16.72
N ALA A 160 41.02 -10.19 -17.74
CA ALA A 160 40.38 -10.52 -19.02
C ALA A 160 41.07 -11.71 -19.70
N ARG A 161 42.41 -11.78 -19.70
CA ARG A 161 43.16 -12.93 -20.24
C ARG A 161 42.89 -14.22 -19.48
N SER A 162 42.88 -14.15 -18.14
CA SER A 162 42.59 -15.29 -17.27
C SER A 162 41.20 -15.83 -17.56
N LEU A 163 40.19 -14.96 -17.44
CA LEU A 163 38.79 -15.31 -17.58
C LEU A 163 38.48 -15.85 -18.98
N ILE A 164 38.95 -15.21 -20.05
CA ILE A 164 38.76 -15.71 -21.43
C ILE A 164 39.39 -17.10 -21.61
N SER A 165 40.60 -17.32 -21.08
CA SER A 165 41.30 -18.61 -21.16
C SER A 165 40.57 -19.73 -20.42
N GLU A 166 39.88 -19.38 -19.34
CA GLU A 166 39.03 -20.29 -18.59
C GLU A 166 37.75 -20.63 -19.38
N LEU A 167 37.06 -19.61 -19.90
CA LEU A 167 35.80 -19.78 -20.65
C LEU A 167 35.96 -20.68 -21.86
N ILE A 168 37.00 -20.49 -22.69
CA ILE A 168 37.20 -21.31 -23.90
C ILE A 168 37.43 -22.80 -23.60
N LYS A 169 37.80 -23.16 -22.37
CA LYS A 169 37.92 -24.56 -21.92
C LYS A 169 36.60 -25.11 -21.38
N ARG A 170 35.76 -24.27 -20.79
CA ARG A 170 34.45 -24.63 -20.22
C ARG A 170 33.37 -24.78 -21.30
N VAL A 171 33.31 -23.86 -22.26
CA VAL A 171 32.22 -23.78 -23.26
C VAL A 171 31.98 -25.10 -24.01
N PRO A 172 32.98 -25.78 -24.61
CA PRO A 172 32.73 -26.99 -25.39
C PRO A 172 32.16 -28.16 -24.56
N LYS A 173 32.36 -28.12 -23.24
CA LYS A 173 31.93 -29.16 -22.29
C LYS A 173 30.63 -28.83 -21.57
N ASN A 174 30.18 -27.58 -21.65
CA ASN A 174 29.06 -27.05 -20.87
C ASN A 174 27.96 -26.51 -21.79
N ASN A 175 27.32 -27.40 -22.56
CA ASN A 175 26.23 -27.05 -23.47
C ASN A 175 26.55 -25.90 -24.45
N ASN A 176 27.81 -25.75 -24.86
CA ASN A 176 28.24 -24.70 -25.78
C ASN A 176 28.04 -23.26 -25.24
N TYR A 177 27.98 -23.06 -23.92
CA TYR A 177 27.92 -21.73 -23.30
C TYR A 177 28.68 -21.68 -21.96
N ALA A 178 29.32 -20.54 -21.68
CA ALA A 178 29.83 -20.21 -20.36
C ALA A 178 29.96 -18.70 -20.19
N ASP A 179 29.71 -18.24 -18.97
CA ASP A 179 30.07 -16.91 -18.49
C ASP A 179 30.92 -16.99 -17.22
N GLY A 180 31.46 -15.84 -16.84
CA GLY A 180 32.15 -15.67 -15.58
C GLY A 180 32.46 -14.21 -15.28
N HIS A 181 32.91 -14.02 -14.06
CA HIS A 181 33.23 -12.72 -13.50
C HIS A 181 34.44 -12.86 -12.60
N GLU A 182 35.46 -12.04 -12.82
CA GLU A 182 36.65 -11.96 -11.97
C GLU A 182 36.79 -10.54 -11.42
N ASN A 183 37.14 -10.44 -10.13
CA ASN A 183 37.32 -9.17 -9.42
C ASN A 183 38.69 -9.09 -8.77
N SER A 184 39.26 -7.90 -8.78
CA SER A 184 40.48 -7.55 -8.05
C SER A 184 40.36 -6.14 -7.48
N LEU A 185 40.25 -6.02 -6.15
CA LEU A 185 40.18 -4.79 -5.33
C LEU A 185 39.23 -3.67 -5.84
N ASN A 186 39.50 -3.05 -6.99
CA ASN A 186 38.71 -1.98 -7.63
C ASN A 186 38.35 -2.24 -9.10
N GLU A 187 38.74 -3.38 -9.68
CA GLU A 187 38.49 -3.73 -11.07
C GLU A 187 37.70 -5.03 -11.15
N SER A 188 36.77 -5.08 -12.10
CA SER A 188 35.94 -6.24 -12.40
C SER A 188 35.95 -6.50 -13.89
N VAL A 189 35.99 -7.77 -14.29
CA VAL A 189 35.81 -8.19 -15.68
C VAL A 189 34.68 -9.19 -15.73
N CYS A 190 33.69 -8.91 -16.58
CA CYS A 190 32.66 -9.86 -16.98
C CYS A 190 32.99 -10.39 -18.37
N ALA A 191 32.81 -11.68 -18.59
CA ALA A 191 32.93 -12.25 -19.93
C ALA A 191 31.93 -13.40 -20.14
N MET A 192 31.52 -13.58 -21.38
CA MET A 192 30.72 -14.72 -21.83
C MET A 192 31.20 -15.21 -23.19
N ALA A 193 30.98 -16.50 -23.44
CA ALA A 193 31.23 -17.10 -24.74
C ALA A 193 30.21 -18.21 -25.02
N ASN A 194 29.83 -18.33 -26.28
CA ASN A 194 28.93 -19.38 -26.74
C ASN A 194 29.30 -19.87 -28.13
N CYS A 195 29.10 -21.16 -28.36
CA CYS A 195 29.15 -21.75 -29.68
C CYS A 195 27.74 -21.94 -30.25
N LEU A 196 27.69 -21.96 -31.56
CA LEU A 196 26.54 -22.40 -32.29
C LEU A 196 26.25 -23.89 -31.98
N ARG A 197 25.00 -24.20 -31.65
CA ARG A 197 24.60 -25.55 -31.19
C ARG A 197 24.77 -26.65 -32.23
N THR A 198 24.92 -26.32 -33.51
CA THR A 198 25.16 -27.28 -34.60
C THR A 198 26.64 -27.65 -34.77
N LEU A 199 27.56 -27.01 -34.04
CA LEU A 199 28.97 -27.37 -34.05
C LEU A 199 29.26 -28.53 -33.10
N ASP A 200 30.18 -29.40 -33.53
CA ASP A 200 30.82 -30.38 -32.66
C ASP A 200 31.87 -29.72 -31.74
N GLU A 201 32.35 -30.48 -30.74
CA GLU A 201 33.30 -29.99 -29.73
C GLU A 201 34.61 -29.44 -30.34
N ASN A 202 35.12 -30.05 -31.41
CA ASN A 202 36.35 -29.62 -32.06
C ASN A 202 36.15 -28.33 -32.85
N SER A 203 35.07 -28.27 -33.63
CA SER A 203 34.68 -27.08 -34.39
C SER A 203 34.39 -25.89 -33.46
N CYS A 204 33.70 -26.14 -32.34
CA CYS A 204 33.48 -25.15 -31.29
C CYS A 204 34.80 -24.68 -30.66
N SER A 205 35.68 -25.61 -30.27
CA SER A 205 36.99 -25.26 -29.69
C SER A 205 37.87 -24.46 -30.66
N SER A 206 37.86 -24.80 -31.95
CA SER A 206 38.56 -24.04 -32.99
C SER A 206 38.03 -22.61 -33.11
N CYS A 207 36.70 -22.46 -33.14
CA CYS A 207 36.05 -21.14 -33.18
C CYS A 207 36.44 -20.29 -31.97
N LEU A 208 36.34 -20.84 -30.76
CA LEU A 208 36.64 -20.13 -29.52
C LEU A 208 38.11 -19.74 -29.39
N LYS A 209 39.04 -20.58 -29.87
CA LYS A 209 40.46 -20.23 -29.90
C LYS A 209 40.72 -19.03 -30.82
N ASN A 210 40.08 -18.99 -31.98
CA ASN A 210 40.14 -17.84 -32.87
C ASN A 210 39.51 -16.61 -32.21
N ALA A 211 38.32 -16.77 -31.62
CA ALA A 211 37.60 -15.69 -30.95
C ALA A 211 38.41 -15.10 -29.79
N ALA A 212 39.02 -15.93 -28.96
CA ALA A 212 39.90 -15.48 -27.88
C ALA A 212 41.10 -14.70 -28.42
N LYS A 213 41.76 -15.17 -29.48
CA LYS A 213 42.86 -14.43 -30.11
C LYS A 213 42.41 -13.06 -30.59
N SER A 214 41.25 -12.97 -31.25
CA SER A 214 40.67 -11.72 -31.75
C SER A 214 40.27 -10.77 -30.62
N ALA A 215 39.67 -11.29 -29.55
CA ALA A 215 39.25 -10.54 -28.37
C ALA A 215 40.46 -9.99 -27.59
N LEU A 216 41.49 -10.80 -27.39
CA LEU A 216 42.72 -10.36 -26.72
C LEU A 216 43.49 -9.30 -27.51
N ALA A 217 43.25 -9.20 -28.81
CA ALA A 217 43.75 -8.12 -29.65
C ALA A 217 42.90 -6.83 -29.58
N CYS A 218 41.81 -6.81 -28.80
CA CYS A 218 41.09 -5.57 -28.45
C CYS A 218 41.68 -4.89 -27.20
N LEU A 219 42.36 -5.62 -26.33
CA LEU A 219 43.01 -5.04 -25.15
C LEU A 219 44.01 -3.94 -25.58
N PRO A 220 44.03 -2.77 -24.92
CA PRO A 220 43.45 -2.44 -23.60
C PRO A 220 42.00 -1.94 -23.60
N SER A 221 41.22 -2.11 -24.67
CA SER A 221 39.81 -1.67 -24.69
C SER A 221 39.01 -2.36 -23.57
N THR A 222 38.20 -1.58 -22.85
CA THR A 222 37.34 -2.01 -21.72
C THR A 222 36.28 -3.01 -22.12
N GLU A 223 35.84 -2.99 -23.38
CA GLU A 223 34.91 -3.96 -23.94
C GLU A 223 35.41 -4.47 -25.30
N GLY A 224 35.20 -5.76 -25.54
CA GLY A 224 35.48 -6.39 -26.81
C GLY A 224 34.45 -7.47 -27.13
N ARG A 225 33.92 -7.45 -28.35
CA ARG A 225 32.95 -8.41 -28.88
C ARG A 225 33.53 -9.07 -30.13
N VAL A 226 33.43 -10.38 -30.20
CA VAL A 226 33.87 -11.17 -31.35
C VAL A 226 32.70 -11.96 -31.90
N LEU A 227 32.40 -11.74 -33.18
CA LEU A 227 31.24 -12.23 -33.91
C LEU A 227 31.72 -13.18 -35.01
N ASN A 228 32.10 -14.41 -34.64
CA ASN A 228 32.50 -15.42 -35.61
C ASN A 228 31.25 -16.13 -36.18
N ALA A 229 31.40 -16.81 -37.31
CA ALA A 229 30.32 -17.61 -37.91
C ALA A 229 29.71 -18.63 -36.97
N GLY A 230 30.55 -19.25 -36.13
CA GLY A 230 30.18 -20.37 -35.28
C GLY A 230 30.21 -20.10 -33.79
N CYS A 231 30.67 -18.94 -33.33
CA CYS A 231 30.75 -18.62 -31.91
C CYS A 231 30.77 -17.12 -31.68
N PHE A 232 30.38 -16.74 -30.46
CA PHE A 232 30.42 -15.37 -29.98
C PHE A 232 31.21 -15.32 -28.67
N LEU A 233 31.94 -14.23 -28.46
CA LEU A 233 32.69 -13.96 -27.23
C LEU A 233 32.61 -12.46 -26.92
N ARG A 234 32.25 -12.12 -25.69
CA ARG A 234 32.25 -10.74 -25.19
C ARG A 234 32.97 -10.67 -23.85
N TYR A 235 33.73 -9.61 -23.65
CA TYR A 235 34.20 -9.18 -22.33
C TYR A 235 33.89 -7.69 -22.14
N ALA A 236 33.68 -7.28 -20.89
CA ALA A 236 33.49 -5.88 -20.51
C ALA A 236 33.93 -5.66 -19.05
N ASP A 237 34.10 -4.40 -18.66
CA ASP A 237 34.36 -3.96 -17.28
C ASP A 237 33.07 -3.80 -16.42
N TYR A 238 31.90 -3.99 -17.02
CA TYR A 238 30.59 -3.99 -16.36
C TYR A 238 29.83 -5.32 -16.56
N GLY A 239 28.84 -5.57 -15.70
CA GLY A 239 27.97 -6.75 -15.79
C GLY A 239 26.90 -6.63 -16.86
N PHE A 240 26.86 -7.60 -17.79
CA PHE A 240 25.88 -7.67 -18.89
C PHE A 240 25.22 -9.06 -19.05
N VAL A 241 25.61 -10.02 -18.21
CA VAL A 241 25.05 -11.38 -18.22
C VAL A 241 23.86 -11.41 -17.28
N ASN A 242 22.75 -12.01 -17.72
CA ASN A 242 21.58 -12.23 -16.87
C ASN A 242 21.94 -13.23 -15.77
N ASN A 243 22.38 -12.73 -14.61
CA ASN A 243 22.80 -13.58 -13.52
C ASN A 243 21.57 -13.94 -12.67
N PRO A 244 21.06 -15.19 -12.74
CA PRO A 244 19.83 -15.56 -12.05
C PRO A 244 19.95 -15.42 -10.53
N LYS A 245 21.17 -15.42 -9.97
CA LYS A 245 21.39 -15.20 -8.54
C LYS A 245 21.16 -13.74 -8.13
N ILE A 246 21.53 -12.79 -8.98
CA ILE A 246 21.33 -11.36 -8.71
C ILE A 246 19.84 -11.04 -8.87
N HIS A 247 19.22 -11.51 -9.94
CA HIS A 247 17.77 -11.37 -10.14
C HIS A 247 16.96 -12.07 -9.04
N ALA A 248 17.28 -13.30 -8.64
CA ALA A 248 16.55 -13.99 -7.57
C ALA A 248 16.66 -13.28 -6.20
N VAL A 249 17.82 -12.71 -5.87
CA VAL A 249 17.99 -11.92 -4.63
C VAL A 249 17.19 -10.62 -4.74
N GLN A 250 17.26 -9.95 -5.88
CA GLN A 250 16.54 -8.72 -6.13
C GLN A 250 15.02 -8.95 -6.09
N ASP A 251 14.52 -10.00 -6.74
CA ASP A 251 13.12 -10.43 -6.75
C ASP A 251 12.63 -10.82 -5.35
N ALA A 252 13.47 -11.50 -4.55
CA ALA A 252 13.14 -11.84 -3.17
C ALA A 252 13.05 -10.59 -2.29
N VAL A 253 13.99 -9.65 -2.46
CA VAL A 253 13.99 -8.36 -1.73
C VAL A 253 12.78 -7.51 -2.12
N PHE A 254 12.44 -7.45 -3.41
CA PHE A 254 11.27 -6.74 -3.90
C PHE A 254 9.97 -7.38 -3.42
N SER A 255 9.85 -8.72 -3.49
CA SER A 255 8.69 -9.46 -2.97
C SER A 255 8.48 -9.20 -1.48
N PHE A 256 9.56 -9.24 -0.70
CA PHE A 256 9.50 -8.90 0.73
C PHE A 256 9.07 -7.45 0.97
N ALA A 257 9.62 -6.50 0.21
CA ALA A 257 9.27 -5.08 0.31
C ALA A 257 7.78 -4.84 -0.02
N VAL A 258 7.26 -5.47 -1.08
CA VAL A 258 5.84 -5.38 -1.46
C VAL A 258 4.94 -5.95 -0.36
N TYR A 259 5.29 -7.11 0.21
CA TYR A 259 4.54 -7.71 1.31
C TYR A 259 4.46 -6.77 2.53
N VAL A 260 5.58 -6.15 2.91
CA VAL A 260 5.64 -5.19 4.02
C VAL A 260 4.77 -3.96 3.74
N ILE A 261 4.81 -3.41 2.52
CA ILE A 261 3.98 -2.25 2.13
C ILE A 261 2.50 -2.60 2.21
N VAL A 262 2.07 -3.75 1.66
CA VAL A 262 0.68 -4.20 1.71
C VAL A 262 0.20 -4.36 3.16
N ALA A 263 1.02 -4.98 4.03
CA ALA A 263 0.69 -5.14 5.44
C ALA A 263 0.49 -3.79 6.16
N ILE A 264 1.36 -2.80 5.89
CA ILE A 264 1.24 -1.45 6.47
C ILE A 264 -0.06 -0.78 6.01
N VAL A 265 -0.40 -0.87 4.72
CA VAL A 265 -1.63 -0.26 4.17
C VAL A 265 -2.87 -0.88 4.81
N VAL A 266 -2.93 -2.22 4.95
CA VAL A 266 -4.04 -2.91 5.60
C VAL A 266 -4.21 -2.47 7.05
N CYS A 267 -3.11 -2.35 7.80
CA CYS A 267 -3.12 -1.85 9.18
C CYS A 267 -3.65 -0.42 9.28
N LEU A 268 -3.19 0.48 8.41
CA LEU A 268 -3.64 1.88 8.38
C LEU A 268 -5.14 1.98 8.05
N MET A 269 -5.63 1.16 7.13
CA MET A 269 -7.05 1.10 6.78
C MET A 269 -7.91 0.60 7.96
N ALA A 270 -7.45 -0.43 8.68
CA ALA A 270 -8.14 -0.92 9.87
C ALA A 270 -8.24 0.14 10.98
N ILE A 271 -7.15 0.89 11.22
CA ILE A 271 -7.14 2.00 12.18
C ILE A 271 -8.12 3.11 11.75
N ALA A 272 -8.11 3.49 10.47
CA ALA A 272 -9.02 4.51 9.95
C ALA A 272 -10.50 4.12 10.11
N VAL A 273 -10.84 2.86 9.84
CA VAL A 273 -12.19 2.32 10.04
C VAL A 273 -12.55 2.33 11.53
N GLY A 274 -11.64 1.91 12.41
CA GLY A 274 -11.86 1.94 13.86
C GLY A 274 -12.15 3.34 14.39
N ILE A 275 -11.37 4.35 13.96
CA ILE A 275 -11.61 5.76 14.31
C ILE A 275 -12.97 6.22 13.77
N PHE A 276 -13.33 5.85 12.55
CA PHE A 276 -14.60 6.24 11.93
C PHE A 276 -15.81 5.67 12.68
N VAL A 277 -15.80 4.38 12.99
CA VAL A 277 -16.85 3.72 13.78
C VAL A 277 -16.92 4.32 15.18
N GLY A 278 -15.77 4.53 15.82
CA GLY A 278 -15.69 5.16 17.15
C GLY A 278 -16.33 6.56 17.18
N ARG A 279 -16.09 7.40 16.16
CA ARG A 279 -16.73 8.72 16.04
C ARG A 279 -18.24 8.62 15.90
N ILE A 280 -18.75 7.69 15.08
CA ILE A 280 -20.19 7.49 14.90
C ILE A 280 -20.86 7.06 16.22
N VAL A 281 -20.24 6.12 16.95
CA VAL A 281 -20.76 5.65 18.24
C VAL A 281 -20.75 6.78 19.27
N TYR A 282 -19.64 7.52 19.36
CA TYR A 282 -19.51 8.65 20.27
C TYR A 282 -20.59 9.73 20.03
N GLU A 283 -20.81 10.11 18.78
CA GLU A 283 -21.84 11.11 18.43
C GLU A 283 -23.26 10.63 18.74
N ARG A 284 -23.55 9.32 18.60
CA ARG A 284 -24.86 8.75 18.95
C ARG A 284 -25.12 8.79 20.45
N LEU A 285 -24.15 8.39 21.27
CA LEU A 285 -24.27 8.39 22.73
C LEU A 285 -24.47 9.81 23.28
N ASN A 286 -23.70 10.78 22.77
CA ASN A 286 -23.80 12.16 23.23
C ASN A 286 -25.16 12.82 22.89
N ARG A 287 -25.74 12.52 21.71
CA ARG A 287 -27.08 13.00 21.34
C ARG A 287 -28.17 12.46 22.27
N GLN A 288 -28.04 11.20 22.72
CA GLN A 288 -29.01 10.57 23.61
C GLN A 288 -28.97 11.17 25.02
N GLN A 289 -27.79 11.50 25.53
CA GLN A 289 -27.63 12.15 26.83
C GLN A 289 -28.21 13.59 26.84
N GLN A 290 -28.04 14.35 25.76
CA GLN A 290 -28.55 15.71 25.66
C GLN A 290 -30.09 15.78 25.51
N SER A 291 -30.69 14.77 24.89
CA SER A 291 -32.15 14.57 24.84
C SER A 291 -32.77 14.37 26.22
N ASN A 292 -32.19 13.47 27.02
CA ASN A 292 -32.75 13.12 28.33
C ASN A 292 -32.64 14.26 29.34
N LEU A 293 -31.54 15.03 29.30
CA LEU A 293 -31.35 16.19 30.18
C LEU A 293 -32.36 17.31 29.88
N SER A 294 -32.68 17.53 28.60
CA SER A 294 -33.61 18.58 28.17
C SER A 294 -35.06 18.28 28.54
N ALA A 295 -35.48 17.00 28.48
CA ALA A 295 -36.83 16.59 28.87
C ALA A 295 -37.08 16.74 30.38
N LEU A 296 -36.07 16.45 31.20
CA LEU A 296 -36.13 16.54 32.66
C LEU A 296 -36.17 17.99 33.16
N ASP A 297 -35.44 18.89 32.48
CA ASP A 297 -35.41 20.32 32.82
C ASP A 297 -36.75 21.02 32.53
N ILE A 298 -37.41 20.64 31.42
CA ILE A 298 -38.74 21.17 31.03
C ILE A 298 -39.81 20.77 32.07
N ASP A 299 -39.84 19.51 32.51
CA ASP A 299 -40.81 19.03 33.50
C ASP A 299 -40.65 19.71 34.86
N SER A 300 -39.39 19.90 35.29
CA SER A 300 -39.07 20.63 36.53
C SER A 300 -39.53 22.09 36.48
N SER A 301 -39.41 22.74 35.33
CA SER A 301 -39.78 24.15 35.14
C SER A 301 -41.31 24.38 35.13
N LEU A 302 -42.08 23.41 34.62
CA LEU A 302 -43.54 23.46 34.59
C LEU A 302 -44.12 23.20 35.99
N PHE A 303 -43.59 22.22 36.70
CA PHE A 303 -43.95 21.95 38.09
C PHE A 303 -43.68 23.16 39.00
N LYS A 304 -42.52 23.81 38.82
CA LYS A 304 -42.12 25.05 39.52
C LYS A 304 -43.09 26.22 39.33
N ARG A 305 -43.78 26.32 38.20
CA ARG A 305 -44.73 27.42 37.94
C ARG A 305 -46.09 27.22 38.63
N SER A 306 -46.49 25.96 38.84
CA SER A 306 -47.80 25.59 39.40
C SER A 306 -47.91 25.70 40.93
N LEU A 307 -46.79 25.78 41.63
CA LEU A 307 -46.71 25.69 43.11
C LEU A 307 -46.31 27.00 43.82
N ASN A 308 -46.34 28.15 43.13
CA ASN A 308 -45.92 29.42 43.73
C ASN A 308 -47.07 30.13 44.46
N PHE A 309 -46.94 30.28 45.78
CA PHE A 309 -47.74 31.20 46.58
C PHE A 309 -47.13 32.60 46.54
N ASN A 310 -47.96 33.64 46.55
CA ASN A 310 -47.48 35.00 46.75
C ASN A 310 -47.12 35.21 48.23
N TYR A 311 -45.95 35.78 48.50
CA TYR A 311 -45.48 36.05 49.87
C TYR A 311 -46.51 36.81 50.70
N SER A 312 -47.14 37.83 50.11
CA SER A 312 -48.16 38.65 50.76
C SER A 312 -49.40 37.85 51.20
N THR A 313 -49.72 36.76 50.49
CA THR A 313 -50.81 35.86 50.86
C THR A 313 -50.45 35.06 52.10
N LEU A 314 -49.23 34.53 52.17
CA LEU A 314 -48.76 33.73 53.30
C LEU A 314 -48.51 34.58 54.54
N GLU A 315 -47.97 35.78 54.37
CA GLU A 315 -47.77 36.75 55.45
C GLU A 315 -49.10 37.12 56.12
N LYS A 316 -50.17 37.35 55.34
CA LYS A 316 -51.51 37.57 55.91
C LYS A 316 -52.08 36.31 56.54
N ALA A 317 -51.91 35.15 55.90
CA ALA A 317 -52.45 33.89 56.38
C ALA A 317 -51.88 33.49 57.75
N THR A 318 -50.62 33.84 58.03
CA THR A 318 -49.95 33.55 59.32
C THR A 318 -50.08 34.68 60.34
N GLU A 319 -50.92 35.69 60.07
CA GLU A 319 -51.04 36.91 60.87
C GLU A 319 -49.68 37.59 61.09
N TYR A 320 -48.99 37.87 59.99
CA TYR A 320 -47.65 38.47 59.97
C TYR A 320 -46.60 37.64 60.72
N PHE A 321 -46.71 36.31 60.64
CA PHE A 321 -45.86 35.36 61.36
C PHE A 321 -45.89 35.58 62.88
N SER A 322 -47.10 35.77 63.43
CA SER A 322 -47.34 35.94 64.86
C SER A 322 -46.84 34.73 65.66
N GLU A 323 -46.19 34.98 66.80
CA GLU A 323 -45.76 33.92 67.73
C GLU A 323 -46.93 33.09 68.26
N ALA A 324 -48.15 33.66 68.31
CA ALA A 324 -49.36 32.91 68.68
C ALA A 324 -49.67 31.75 67.71
N ASN A 325 -49.22 31.87 66.46
CA ASN A 325 -49.43 30.87 65.41
C ASN A 325 -48.20 29.99 65.19
N LYS A 326 -47.15 30.09 66.01
CA LYS A 326 -45.93 29.29 65.86
C LYS A 326 -46.17 27.84 66.28
N LEU A 327 -45.99 26.92 65.34
CA LEU A 327 -46.14 25.48 65.54
C LEU A 327 -44.84 24.82 66.04
N GLY A 328 -43.68 25.40 65.70
CA GLY A 328 -42.39 24.89 66.16
C GLY A 328 -41.20 25.60 65.49
N GLN A 329 -40.01 25.38 66.03
CA GLN A 329 -38.75 25.91 65.51
C GLN A 329 -37.65 24.85 65.60
N GLY A 330 -36.83 24.75 64.56
CA GLY A 330 -35.68 23.85 64.51
C GLY A 330 -34.48 24.50 63.81
N GLY A 331 -33.40 23.74 63.61
CA GLY A 331 -32.15 24.27 63.03
C GLY A 331 -32.24 24.79 61.60
N TYR A 332 -33.35 24.50 60.91
CA TYR A 332 -33.57 24.82 59.50
C TYR A 332 -34.70 25.84 59.28
N GLY A 333 -35.34 26.34 60.34
CA GLY A 333 -36.40 27.35 60.22
C GLY A 333 -37.48 27.26 61.29
N GLU A 334 -38.52 28.06 61.08
CA GLU A 334 -39.69 28.18 61.94
C GLU A 334 -40.94 27.77 61.18
N VAL A 335 -41.89 27.14 61.84
CA VAL A 335 -43.15 26.69 61.23
C VAL A 335 -44.30 27.43 61.90
N PHE A 336 -45.16 28.04 61.09
CA PHE A 336 -46.34 28.79 61.53
C PHE A 336 -47.60 28.14 60.98
N LYS A 337 -48.67 28.15 61.77
CA LYS A 337 -50.02 27.88 61.29
C LYS A 337 -50.51 29.10 60.53
N GLY A 338 -51.16 28.87 59.40
CA GLY A 338 -51.84 29.92 58.67
C GLY A 338 -53.20 29.47 58.17
N THR A 339 -54.08 30.44 57.93
CA THR A 339 -55.40 30.21 57.31
C THR A 339 -55.48 31.02 56.03
N LEU A 340 -55.64 30.35 54.89
CA LEU A 340 -55.81 31.00 53.59
C LEU A 340 -57.20 31.68 53.51
N ALA A 341 -57.36 32.60 52.55
CA ALA A 341 -58.62 33.34 52.36
C ALA A 341 -59.84 32.45 52.05
N ASP A 342 -59.59 31.23 51.57
CA ASP A 342 -60.61 30.21 51.29
C ASP A 342 -60.90 29.30 52.51
N GLY A 343 -60.33 29.60 53.68
CA GLY A 343 -60.53 28.86 54.92
C GLY A 343 -59.64 27.62 55.08
N ARG A 344 -58.77 27.31 54.10
CA ARG A 344 -57.83 26.18 54.23
C ARG A 344 -56.74 26.48 55.25
N GLU A 345 -56.56 25.58 56.20
CA GLU A 345 -55.45 25.63 57.15
C GLU A 345 -54.16 25.07 56.50
N ILE A 346 -53.06 25.80 56.68
CA ILE A 346 -51.74 25.48 56.13
C ILE A 346 -50.67 25.58 57.21
N ALA A 347 -49.57 24.86 57.01
CA ALA A 347 -48.34 25.04 57.78
C ALA A 347 -47.29 25.71 56.89
N VAL A 348 -46.83 26.89 57.29
CA VAL A 348 -45.83 27.68 56.56
C VAL A 348 -44.50 27.57 57.27
N LYS A 349 -43.55 26.87 56.65
CA LYS A 349 -42.17 26.77 57.13
C LYS A 349 -41.35 27.90 56.53
N ARG A 350 -40.92 28.84 57.37
CA ARG A 350 -39.99 29.92 57.05
C ARG A 350 -38.57 29.45 57.30
N LEU A 351 -37.76 29.37 56.26
CA LEU A 351 -36.38 28.92 56.36
C LEU A 351 -35.47 30.07 56.83
N PHE A 352 -34.48 29.76 57.66
CA PHE A 352 -33.47 30.74 58.05
C PHE A 352 -32.53 31.02 56.87
N ILE A 353 -32.31 32.30 56.56
CA ILE A 353 -31.43 32.72 55.47
C ILE A 353 -29.98 32.53 55.92
N ARG A 354 -29.27 31.56 55.33
CA ARG A 354 -27.81 31.41 55.46
C ARG A 354 -27.14 31.69 54.11
N GLY A 355 -26.55 32.88 53.97
CA GLY A 355 -25.66 33.22 52.85
C GLY A 355 -26.32 33.29 51.46
N GLU A 356 -25.48 33.50 50.44
CA GLU A 356 -25.89 33.75 49.05
C GLU A 356 -26.60 32.56 48.36
N ASN A 357 -26.59 31.36 48.95
CA ASN A 357 -27.13 30.12 48.36
C ASN A 357 -28.50 29.67 48.93
N HIS A 358 -29.27 30.56 49.56
CA HIS A 358 -30.58 30.27 50.17
C HIS A 358 -31.63 29.65 49.22
N THR A 359 -31.49 29.82 47.91
CA THR A 359 -32.37 29.20 46.93
C THR A 359 -32.14 27.70 46.79
N GLN A 360 -30.91 27.22 47.01
CA GLN A 360 -30.54 25.82 46.77
C GLN A 360 -31.14 24.88 47.82
N ASP A 361 -31.21 25.30 49.08
CA ASP A 361 -31.85 24.51 50.15
C ASP A 361 -33.36 24.36 49.93
N VAL A 362 -34.00 25.42 49.43
CA VAL A 362 -35.41 25.38 49.01
C VAL A 362 -35.61 24.43 47.85
N TYR A 363 -34.73 24.49 46.84
CA TYR A 363 -34.82 23.60 45.69
C TYR A 363 -34.58 22.15 46.07
N ASN A 364 -33.62 21.86 46.94
CA ASN A 364 -33.35 20.51 47.41
C ASN A 364 -34.55 19.94 48.20
N GLU A 365 -35.13 20.72 49.12
CA GLU A 365 -36.30 20.26 49.89
C GLU A 365 -37.54 20.08 48.96
N MET A 366 -37.74 20.99 48.00
CA MET A 366 -38.80 20.89 47.00
C MET A 366 -38.63 19.68 46.07
N ASP A 367 -37.42 19.44 45.57
CA ASP A 367 -37.08 18.37 44.64
C ASP A 367 -37.24 16.99 45.29
N VAL A 368 -36.86 16.85 46.56
CA VAL A 368 -37.04 15.60 47.32
C VAL A 368 -38.51 15.35 47.64
N ILE A 369 -39.23 16.36 48.14
CA ILE A 369 -40.61 16.16 48.64
C ILE A 369 -41.63 16.11 47.49
N SER A 370 -41.41 16.83 46.39
CA SER A 370 -42.29 16.78 45.21
C SER A 370 -42.37 15.39 44.57
N ARG A 371 -41.31 14.58 44.70
CA ARG A 371 -41.27 13.20 44.22
C ARG A 371 -41.82 12.18 45.21
N ALA A 372 -42.19 12.60 46.42
CA ALA A 372 -42.60 11.72 47.50
C ALA A 372 -44.08 11.93 47.86
N GLU A 373 -44.99 11.23 47.18
CA GLU A 373 -46.40 11.18 47.54
C GLU A 373 -46.71 9.87 48.29
N HIS A 374 -46.92 9.97 49.60
CA HIS A 374 -47.25 8.82 50.44
C HIS A 374 -48.20 9.23 51.56
N LYS A 375 -49.15 8.35 51.91
CA LYS A 375 -50.19 8.58 52.94
C LYS A 375 -49.68 8.99 54.34
N ASN A 376 -48.39 8.81 54.61
CA ASN A 376 -47.74 9.12 55.89
C ASN A 376 -46.69 10.24 55.78
N LEU A 377 -46.59 10.92 54.63
CA LEU A 377 -45.72 12.08 54.43
C LEU A 377 -46.59 13.32 54.27
N VAL A 378 -46.21 14.42 54.94
CA VAL A 378 -46.91 15.70 54.83
C VAL A 378 -46.76 16.21 53.40
N ARG A 379 -47.87 16.51 52.74
CA ARG A 379 -47.84 16.99 51.37
C ARG A 379 -47.37 18.44 51.28
N LEU A 380 -46.41 18.70 50.39
CA LEU A 380 -46.02 20.05 49.99
C LEU A 380 -47.11 20.63 49.07
N LEU A 381 -47.70 21.74 49.47
CA LEU A 381 -48.71 22.48 48.71
C LEU A 381 -48.08 23.52 47.79
N GLY A 382 -46.90 24.03 48.15
CA GLY A 382 -46.15 24.97 47.32
C GLY A 382 -45.06 25.71 48.07
N CYS A 383 -44.54 26.77 47.46
CA CYS A 383 -43.50 27.61 48.03
C CYS A 383 -43.69 29.08 47.68
N SER A 384 -43.03 29.97 48.43
CA SER A 384 -42.90 31.39 48.09
C SER A 384 -41.44 31.78 48.28
N ILE A 385 -40.76 32.08 47.18
CA ILE A 385 -39.35 32.47 47.18
C ILE A 385 -39.27 33.95 46.82
N THR A 386 -38.78 34.76 47.77
CA THR A 386 -38.51 36.18 47.56
C THR A 386 -37.11 36.50 48.03
N SER A 387 -36.55 37.64 47.62
CA SER A 387 -35.23 38.09 48.08
C SER A 387 -35.13 38.27 49.60
N ARG A 388 -36.26 38.36 50.31
CA ARG A 388 -36.32 38.59 51.77
C ARG A 388 -36.74 37.35 52.58
N ALA A 389 -37.29 36.33 51.94
CA ALA A 389 -37.76 35.13 52.63
C ALA A 389 -37.98 33.96 51.66
N SER A 390 -37.60 32.77 52.13
CA SER A 390 -37.93 31.48 51.50
C SER A 390 -38.95 30.75 52.38
N LEU A 391 -40.15 30.53 51.84
CA LEU A 391 -41.26 29.87 52.53
C LEU A 391 -41.66 28.58 51.81
N LEU A 392 -41.89 27.52 52.57
CA LEU A 392 -42.50 26.27 52.12
C LEU A 392 -43.89 26.14 52.74
N VAL A 393 -44.88 25.75 51.93
CA VAL A 393 -46.28 25.63 52.32
C VAL A 393 -46.67 24.16 52.32
N TYR A 394 -47.09 23.68 53.47
CA TYR A 394 -47.52 22.31 53.69
C TYR A 394 -49.00 22.27 54.09
N GLU A 395 -49.63 21.13 53.90
CA GLU A 395 -50.94 20.89 54.51
C GLU A 395 -50.82 20.86 56.05
N PHE A 396 -51.80 21.45 56.72
CA PHE A 396 -51.82 21.44 58.18
C PHE A 396 -52.34 20.08 58.69
N LEU A 397 -51.57 19.43 59.56
CA LEU A 397 -51.96 18.19 60.22
C LEU A 397 -52.36 18.45 61.67
N VAL A 398 -53.63 18.21 61.99
CA VAL A 398 -54.22 18.47 63.32
C VAL A 398 -53.59 17.59 64.43
N ASN A 399 -53.10 16.40 64.08
CA ASN A 399 -52.68 15.36 65.04
C ASN A 399 -51.25 15.51 65.59
N LYS A 400 -50.60 16.67 65.42
CA LYS A 400 -49.20 16.93 65.81
C LYS A 400 -48.21 15.92 65.19
N SER A 401 -46.92 16.04 65.50
CA SER A 401 -45.90 15.16 64.92
C SER A 401 -46.05 13.71 65.42
N LEU A 402 -45.59 12.75 64.62
CA LEU A 402 -45.48 11.34 65.03
C LEU A 402 -44.63 11.20 66.31
N ASP A 403 -43.60 12.04 66.45
CA ASP A 403 -42.80 12.18 67.68
C ASP A 403 -43.68 12.45 68.92
N CYS A 404 -44.64 13.38 68.84
CA CYS A 404 -45.57 13.63 69.94
C CYS A 404 -46.49 12.45 70.24
N THR A 405 -46.80 11.61 69.25
CA THR A 405 -47.63 10.41 69.44
C THR A 405 -46.82 9.26 70.02
N LEU A 406 -45.57 9.10 69.58
CA LEU A 406 -44.65 8.06 70.05
C LEU A 406 -44.09 8.34 71.44
N PHE A 407 -43.87 9.61 71.79
CA PHE A 407 -43.18 10.04 73.02
C PHE A 407 -44.04 10.91 73.95
N GLY A 408 -45.36 10.95 73.71
CA GLY A 408 -46.35 11.87 74.31
C GLY A 408 -46.59 11.86 75.83
N LYS A 409 -45.71 11.25 76.62
CA LYS A 409 -45.65 11.42 78.09
C LYS A 409 -44.21 11.24 78.59
N LEU A 410 -43.39 12.27 78.43
CA LEU A 410 -42.26 12.53 79.33
C LEU A 410 -42.23 14.04 79.62
N SER A 411 -43.21 14.46 80.43
CA SER A 411 -43.11 15.71 81.18
C SER A 411 -41.93 15.64 82.14
N LYS A 412 -41.04 16.63 82.03
CA LYS A 412 -39.93 16.98 82.94
C LYS A 412 -38.83 15.94 83.10
N LEU A 413 -37.63 16.31 82.68
CA LEU A 413 -36.47 16.39 83.58
C LEU A 413 -35.34 17.22 82.93
N LYS A 414 -35.12 18.38 83.57
CA LYS A 414 -33.97 19.32 83.53
C LYS A 414 -33.41 19.78 82.19
#